data_AF-A0A383EF16-F1
#
_entry.id   AF-A0A383EF16-F1
#
_cell.length_a   1.000
_cell.length_b   1.000
_cell.length_c   1.000
_cell.angle_alpha   90.00
_cell.angle_beta   90.00
_cell.angle_gamma   90.00
#
_symmetry.space_group_name_H-M   'P 1'
#
loop_
_entity.id
_entity.type
_entity.pdbx_description
1 polymer ?
#
loop_
_entity_poly.entity_id
_entity_poly.type
_entity_poly.pdbx_seq_one_letter_code
_entity_poly.pdbx_strand_id
1 'polypeptide(L)'
;LYCEKPMAHSIEEVRIMTDLARKQKVATQLGVQRHTIGNVHRIIELIQKKAIGEVRECHSWVGGSRGMPGMPKGTPPVPDHLRWDLWLGPARSRPYSPAYAPYNWRFWWDFGTGETGNWGCHILDLPYWALDLKYPTRVEASGPKVDADRTPKSLNTRFDFPARGDKPPVSLHWYHSGGGPDILKKHNLPRSGNTLFIGSKGMLLCDFGKRKLYPEEKFKGFKEPDMFIPN
;
A
#
# COMPACT_ATOMS: atom_id res chain seq x y z
N LEU A 1 -2.67 -21.38 8.24
CA LEU A 1 -2.33 -20.19 9.05
C LEU A 1 -2.92 -18.95 8.39
N TYR A 2 -3.73 -18.18 9.11
CA TYR A 2 -4.19 -16.86 8.69
C TYR A 2 -3.45 -15.80 9.49
N CYS A 3 -2.93 -14.76 8.84
CA CYS A 3 -2.26 -13.64 9.51
C CYS A 3 -2.84 -12.32 9.02
N GLU A 4 -3.06 -11.38 9.93
CA GLU A 4 -3.39 -10.00 9.57
C GLU A 4 -2.24 -9.31 8.84
N LYS A 5 -2.58 -8.29 8.05
CA LYS A 5 -1.59 -7.39 7.46
C LYS A 5 -1.12 -6.33 8.48
N PRO A 6 0.10 -5.77 8.37
CA PRO A 6 1.19 -6.21 7.49
C PRO A 6 1.78 -7.55 7.95
N MET A 7 2.24 -8.36 6.99
CA MET A 7 2.71 -9.74 7.25
C MET A 7 3.97 -9.80 8.12
N ALA A 8 4.93 -8.91 7.88
CA ALA A 8 6.24 -8.91 8.50
C ALA A 8 6.81 -7.49 8.59
N HIS A 9 7.90 -7.33 9.34
CA HIS A 9 8.63 -6.07 9.46
C HIS A 9 9.62 -5.87 8.30
N SER A 10 10.27 -6.94 7.85
CA SER A 10 11.30 -6.89 6.81
C SER A 10 11.08 -7.87 5.65
N ILE A 11 11.73 -7.63 4.51
CA ILE A 11 11.70 -8.54 3.34
C ILE A 11 12.32 -9.90 3.71
N GLU A 12 13.33 -9.91 4.56
CA GLU A 12 14.00 -11.14 5.01
C GLU A 12 13.02 -12.06 5.76
N GLU A 13 12.25 -11.49 6.70
CA GLU A 13 11.22 -12.24 7.42
C GLU A 13 10.15 -12.80 6.47
N VAL A 14 9.72 -12.02 5.47
CA VAL A 14 8.76 -12.50 4.45
C VAL A 14 9.32 -13.71 3.69
N ARG A 15 10.61 -13.68 3.31
CA ARG A 15 11.27 -14.79 2.61
C ARG A 15 11.36 -16.04 3.48
N ILE A 16 11.83 -15.88 4.72
CA ILE A 16 11.93 -16.98 5.71
C ILE A 16 10.57 -17.64 5.91
N MET A 17 9.51 -16.85 6.13
CA MET A 17 8.15 -17.37 6.29
C MET A 17 7.64 -18.07 5.04
N THR A 18 7.92 -17.52 3.85
CA THR A 18 7.51 -18.11 2.56
C THR A 18 8.16 -19.48 2.35
N ASP A 19 9.47 -19.58 2.59
CA ASP A 19 10.21 -20.84 2.39
C ASP A 19 9.84 -21.88 3.44
N LEU A 20 9.60 -21.44 4.68
CA LEU A 20 9.09 -22.32 5.73
C LEU A 20 7.70 -22.86 5.37
N ALA A 21 6.77 -22.01 4.92
CA ALA A 21 5.43 -22.45 4.53
C ALA A 21 5.48 -23.48 3.39
N ARG A 22 6.34 -23.27 2.39
CA ARG A 22 6.59 -24.24 1.30
C ARG A 22 7.16 -25.56 1.81
N LYS A 23 8.19 -25.52 2.67
CA LYS A 23 8.81 -26.71 3.25
C LYS A 23 7.82 -27.52 4.07
N GLN A 24 6.99 -26.85 4.86
CA GLN A 24 5.97 -27.47 5.71
C GLN A 24 4.71 -27.85 4.94
N LYS A 25 4.56 -27.43 3.68
CA LYS A 25 3.39 -27.67 2.82
C LYS A 25 2.08 -27.25 3.50
N VAL A 26 2.11 -26.13 4.21
CA VAL A 26 0.94 -25.60 4.92
C VAL A 26 0.21 -24.57 4.09
N ALA A 27 -1.12 -24.57 4.17
CA ALA A 27 -1.94 -23.50 3.61
C ALA A 27 -1.77 -22.22 4.46
N THR A 28 -1.41 -21.12 3.80
CA THR A 28 -1.24 -19.80 4.42
C THR A 28 -2.08 -18.75 3.72
N GLN A 29 -2.63 -17.79 4.47
CA GLN A 29 -3.39 -16.67 3.93
C GLN A 29 -3.03 -15.39 4.66
N LEU A 30 -2.69 -14.35 3.89
CA LEU A 30 -2.58 -12.98 4.40
C LEU A 30 -3.95 -12.31 4.36
N GLY A 31 -4.33 -11.65 5.45
CA GLY A 31 -5.56 -10.87 5.60
C GLY A 31 -5.54 -9.55 4.84
N VAL A 32 -5.49 -9.60 3.50
CA VAL A 32 -5.71 -8.42 2.64
C VAL A 32 -7.20 -8.36 2.27
N GLN A 33 -8.04 -8.08 3.27
CA GLN A 33 -9.50 -8.20 3.16
C GLN A 33 -10.13 -7.34 2.05
N ARG A 34 -9.44 -6.30 1.58
CA ARG A 34 -9.96 -5.43 0.50
C ARG A 34 -10.02 -6.15 -0.85
N HIS A 35 -9.33 -7.28 -1.00
CA HIS A 35 -9.46 -8.18 -2.16
C HIS A 35 -10.88 -8.69 -2.39
N THR A 36 -11.73 -8.72 -1.36
CA THR A 36 -13.10 -9.25 -1.48
C THR A 36 -14.12 -8.16 -1.84
N ILE A 37 -13.67 -6.93 -2.12
CA ILE A 37 -14.57 -5.83 -2.45
C ILE A 37 -14.88 -5.87 -3.94
N GLY A 38 -16.15 -6.04 -4.31
CA GLY A 38 -16.55 -6.16 -5.72
C GLY A 38 -16.12 -4.96 -6.60
N ASN A 39 -16.05 -3.74 -6.05
CA ASN A 39 -15.51 -2.60 -6.82
C ASN A 39 -14.00 -2.74 -7.12
N VAL A 40 -13.22 -3.37 -6.24
CA VAL A 40 -11.80 -3.70 -6.52
C VAL A 40 -11.71 -4.66 -7.70
N HIS A 41 -12.55 -5.70 -7.74
CA HIS A 41 -12.64 -6.63 -8.87
C HIS A 41 -12.93 -5.88 -10.18
N ARG A 42 -13.94 -5.01 -10.19
CA ARG A 42 -14.30 -4.21 -11.37
C ARG A 42 -13.14 -3.33 -11.86
N ILE A 43 -12.36 -2.74 -10.93
CA ILE A 43 -11.17 -1.94 -11.29
C ILE A 43 -10.13 -2.83 -12.00
N ILE A 44 -9.84 -4.01 -11.47
CA ILE A 44 -8.88 -4.95 -12.05
C ILE A 44 -9.33 -5.39 -13.43
N GLU A 45 -10.60 -5.71 -13.60
CA GLU A 45 -11.16 -6.15 -14.88
C GLU A 45 -11.07 -5.04 -15.94
N LEU A 46 -11.34 -3.78 -15.58
CA LEU A 46 -11.18 -2.63 -16.48
C LEU A 46 -9.74 -2.48 -16.98
N ILE A 47 -8.77 -2.61 -16.06
CA ILE A 47 -7.35 -2.50 -16.39
C ILE A 47 -6.90 -3.69 -17.26
N GLN A 48 -7.23 -4.92 -16.86
CA GLN A 48 -6.83 -6.12 -17.60
C GLN A 48 -7.50 -6.24 -18.96
N LYS A 49 -8.71 -5.68 -19.14
CA LYS A 49 -9.39 -5.56 -20.44
C LYS A 49 -8.98 -4.32 -21.23
N LYS A 50 -7.93 -3.62 -20.81
CA LYS A 50 -7.32 -2.47 -21.51
C LYS A 50 -8.34 -1.34 -21.80
N ALA A 51 -9.29 -1.11 -20.88
CA ALA A 51 -10.31 -0.06 -21.02
C ALA A 51 -9.69 1.34 -21.22
N ILE A 52 -8.56 1.60 -20.56
CA ILE A 52 -7.77 2.82 -20.70
C ILE A 52 -6.51 2.63 -21.55
N GLY A 53 -6.41 1.53 -22.30
CA GLY A 53 -5.23 1.17 -23.08
C GLY A 53 -4.08 0.62 -22.21
N GLU A 54 -2.85 0.84 -22.67
CA GLU A 54 -1.64 0.42 -21.98
C GLU A 54 -1.31 1.36 -20.82
N VAL A 55 -1.34 0.86 -19.59
CA VAL A 55 -0.92 1.62 -18.40
C VAL A 55 0.58 1.66 -18.30
N ARG A 56 1.15 2.87 -18.18
CA ARG A 56 2.60 3.10 -18.00
C ARG A 56 2.94 3.85 -16.72
N GLU A 57 1.95 4.49 -16.11
CA GLU A 57 2.12 5.26 -14.88
C GLU A 57 0.92 5.00 -13.96
N CYS A 58 1.18 4.80 -12.67
CA CYS A 58 0.17 4.61 -11.65
C CYS A 58 0.57 5.38 -10.40
N HIS A 59 -0.39 6.08 -9.79
CA HIS A 59 -0.18 6.84 -8.57
C HIS A 59 -1.16 6.37 -7.51
N SER A 60 -0.65 5.93 -6.37
CA SER A 60 -1.43 5.49 -5.22
C SER A 60 -1.06 6.32 -4.00
N TRP A 61 -2.02 6.71 -3.19
CA TRP A 61 -1.74 7.56 -2.04
C TRP A 61 -2.66 7.32 -0.84
N VAL A 62 -2.15 7.69 0.33
CA VAL A 62 -2.96 7.91 1.53
C VAL A 62 -2.80 9.36 1.97
N GLY A 63 -3.93 10.01 2.26
CA GLY A 63 -3.95 11.35 2.83
C GLY A 63 -3.59 11.37 4.32
N GLY A 64 -3.48 12.57 4.89
CA GLY A 64 -3.22 12.80 6.31
C GLY A 64 -1.75 13.08 6.65
N SER A 65 -1.45 13.07 7.94
CA SER A 65 -0.13 13.47 8.49
C SER A 65 0.30 12.57 9.65
N ARG A 66 -0.14 11.30 9.63
CA ARG A 66 0.28 10.28 10.60
C ARG A 66 1.75 9.92 10.38
N GLY A 67 2.44 9.62 11.48
CA GLY A 67 3.89 9.51 11.54
C GLY A 67 4.45 10.48 12.58
N MET A 68 5.73 10.31 12.93
CA MET A 68 6.41 11.10 13.95
C MET A 68 5.59 11.22 15.26
N PRO A 69 5.22 10.09 15.91
CA PRO A 69 4.56 10.14 17.20
C PRO A 69 5.40 10.91 18.22
N GLY A 70 4.73 11.43 19.26
CA GLY A 70 5.40 12.07 20.38
C GLY A 70 6.36 11.10 21.06
N MET A 71 7.52 11.58 21.50
CA MET A 71 8.46 10.77 22.26
C MET A 71 7.81 10.29 23.56
N PRO A 72 8.11 9.06 24.02
CA PRO A 72 7.71 8.58 25.34
C PRO A 72 8.01 9.61 26.43
N LYS A 73 7.03 9.83 27.30
CA LYS A 73 7.20 10.66 28.50
C LYS A 73 7.13 9.74 29.71
N GLY A 74 8.23 9.63 30.44
CA GLY A 74 8.34 8.75 31.61
C GLY A 74 8.23 7.26 31.27
N THR A 75 8.11 6.45 32.31
CA THR A 75 8.12 4.98 32.26
C THR A 75 7.02 4.45 33.18
N PRO A 76 5.74 4.58 32.79
CA PRO A 76 4.64 4.06 33.60
C PRO A 76 4.78 2.53 33.76
N PRO A 77 4.18 1.94 34.82
CA PRO A 77 4.16 0.50 34.97
C PRO A 77 3.49 -0.14 33.74
N VAL A 78 3.97 -1.33 33.40
CA VAL A 78 3.37 -2.16 32.36
C VAL A 78 1.96 -2.56 32.83
N PRO A 79 0.90 -2.45 31.99
CA PRO A 79 -0.41 -2.94 32.36
C PRO A 79 -0.37 -4.45 32.66
N ASP A 80 -1.08 -4.90 33.70
CA ASP A 80 -1.01 -6.30 34.17
C ASP A 80 -1.39 -7.34 33.11
N HIS A 81 -2.18 -6.94 32.11
CA HIS A 81 -2.59 -7.78 30.98
C HIS A 81 -1.59 -7.78 29.81
N LEU A 82 -0.47 -7.05 29.91
CA LEU A 82 0.51 -6.90 28.84
C LEU A 82 1.86 -7.48 29.28
N ARG A 83 2.28 -8.56 28.62
CA ARG A 83 3.65 -9.08 28.74
C ARG A 83 4.58 -8.28 27.85
N TRP A 84 5.16 -7.22 28.39
CA TRP A 84 5.95 -6.25 27.63
C TRP A 84 7.21 -6.85 27.00
N ASP A 85 7.88 -7.75 27.69
CA ASP A 85 9.01 -8.53 27.19
C ASP A 85 8.64 -9.29 25.90
N LEU A 86 7.49 -9.96 25.91
CA LEU A 86 6.98 -10.69 24.76
C LEU A 86 6.50 -9.76 23.65
N TRP A 87 5.89 -8.63 24.00
CA TRP A 87 5.40 -7.66 23.03
C TRP A 87 6.54 -6.98 22.25
N LEU A 88 7.66 -6.66 22.91
CA LEU A 88 8.85 -6.13 22.26
C LEU A 88 9.46 -7.12 21.26
N GLY A 89 9.40 -8.42 21.58
CA GLY A 89 9.93 -9.48 20.76
C GLY A 89 11.43 -9.26 20.47
N PRO A 90 11.86 -9.25 19.20
CA PRO A 90 13.28 -9.10 18.84
C PRO A 90 13.79 -7.64 18.93
N ALA A 91 12.91 -6.67 19.18
CA ALA A 91 13.32 -5.27 19.29
C ALA A 91 14.16 -5.02 20.55
N ARG A 92 14.97 -3.95 20.54
CA ARG A 92 15.78 -3.58 21.71
C ARG A 92 14.91 -3.35 22.94
N SER A 93 15.34 -3.94 24.06
CA SER A 93 14.70 -3.75 25.37
C SER A 93 14.56 -2.27 25.70
N ARG A 94 13.38 -1.88 26.18
CA ARG A 94 13.05 -0.52 26.59
C ARG A 94 11.90 -0.52 27.59
N PRO A 95 11.72 0.53 28.40
CA PRO A 95 10.53 0.67 29.25
C PRO A 95 9.24 0.73 28.45
N TYR A 96 8.14 0.29 29.06
CA TYR A 96 6.82 0.45 28.47
C TYR A 96 6.44 1.93 28.32
N SER A 97 5.75 2.24 27.23
CA SER A 97 5.10 3.53 27.03
C SER A 97 3.84 3.37 26.17
N PRO A 98 2.74 4.07 26.51
CA PRO A 98 1.56 4.16 25.63
C PRO A 98 1.85 4.87 24.29
N ALA A 99 3.03 5.50 24.15
CA ALA A 99 3.50 6.03 22.87
C ALA A 99 3.81 4.92 21.83
N TYR A 100 3.98 3.67 22.26
CA TYR A 100 4.22 2.51 21.40
C TYR A 100 2.95 1.67 21.22
N ALA A 101 2.50 1.03 22.30
CA ALA A 101 1.39 0.07 22.27
C ALA A 101 0.06 0.71 22.71
N PRO A 102 -1.09 0.24 22.22
CA PRO A 102 -1.25 -0.89 21.29
C PRO A 102 -1.26 -0.49 19.81
N TYR A 103 -1.24 0.81 19.47
CA TYR A 103 -1.49 1.25 18.09
C TYR A 103 -0.31 1.98 17.42
N ASN A 104 0.41 2.83 18.15
CA ASN A 104 1.39 3.74 17.53
C ASN A 104 2.68 3.06 17.08
N TRP A 105 2.92 1.81 17.48
CA TRP A 105 4.08 0.98 17.13
C TRP A 105 4.42 1.01 15.64
N ARG A 106 3.40 1.08 14.78
CA ARG A 106 3.55 1.13 13.31
C ARG A 106 4.41 2.28 12.81
N PHE A 107 4.52 3.35 13.60
CA PHE A 107 5.23 4.59 13.27
C PHE A 107 6.61 4.69 13.91
N TRP A 108 7.11 3.61 14.49
CA TRP A 108 8.45 3.48 15.06
C TRP A 108 9.22 2.45 14.26
N TRP A 109 10.45 2.77 13.82
CA TRP A 109 11.23 1.89 12.94
C TRP A 109 11.50 0.51 13.54
N ASP A 110 11.59 0.40 14.86
CA ASP A 110 11.80 -0.88 15.55
C ASP A 110 10.59 -1.84 15.46
N PHE A 111 9.38 -1.33 15.19
CA PHE A 111 8.15 -2.14 15.22
C PHE A 111 7.36 -2.10 13.91
N GLY A 112 7.51 -1.07 13.09
CA GLY A 112 6.78 -0.92 11.85
C GLY A 112 7.49 -0.08 10.80
N THR A 113 6.79 0.11 9.68
CA THR A 113 7.34 0.76 8.47
C THR A 113 6.48 1.96 8.04
N GLY A 114 5.78 2.59 8.98
CA GLY A 114 4.99 3.80 8.79
C GLY A 114 3.74 3.56 7.95
N GLU A 115 3.31 4.59 7.22
CA GLU A 115 2.13 4.48 6.36
C GLU A 115 2.30 3.49 5.21
N THR A 116 3.52 3.26 4.73
CA THR A 116 3.79 2.26 3.70
C THR A 116 3.40 0.86 4.18
N GLY A 117 3.80 0.47 5.39
CA GLY A 117 3.36 -0.80 5.99
C GLY A 117 1.91 -0.78 6.49
N ASN A 118 1.36 0.37 6.87
CA ASN A 118 0.02 0.47 7.45
C ASN A 118 -1.10 0.50 6.40
N TRP A 119 -1.05 1.47 5.47
CA TRP A 119 -2.01 1.68 4.40
C TRP A 119 -1.46 1.36 3.02
N GLY A 120 -0.16 1.45 2.80
CA GLY A 120 0.46 1.07 1.53
C GLY A 120 0.16 -0.39 1.18
N CYS A 121 0.23 -1.31 2.15
CA CYS A 121 -0.16 -2.72 1.93
C CYS A 121 -1.63 -2.92 1.51
N HIS A 122 -2.53 -2.00 1.87
CA HIS A 122 -3.93 -2.03 1.43
C HIS A 122 -4.13 -1.43 0.05
N ILE A 123 -3.44 -0.32 -0.24
CA ILE A 123 -3.70 0.50 -1.42
C ILE A 123 -2.85 0.04 -2.61
N LEU A 124 -1.57 -0.27 -2.39
CA LEU A 124 -0.66 -0.73 -3.43
C LEU A 124 -1.00 -2.14 -3.91
N ASP A 125 -1.74 -2.89 -3.13
CA ASP A 125 -2.29 -4.16 -3.57
C ASP A 125 -3.13 -4.03 -4.86
N LEU A 126 -3.90 -2.95 -4.99
CA LEU A 126 -4.73 -2.68 -6.18
C LEU A 126 -3.90 -2.60 -7.48
N PRO A 127 -2.87 -1.74 -7.62
CA PRO A 127 -2.04 -1.74 -8.82
C PRO A 127 -1.19 -3.01 -8.98
N TYR A 128 -0.78 -3.68 -7.89
CA TYR A 128 -0.06 -4.95 -7.99
C TYR A 128 -0.92 -6.02 -8.68
N TRP A 129 -2.19 -6.14 -8.29
CA TRP A 129 -3.10 -7.10 -8.90
C TRP A 129 -3.55 -6.66 -10.30
N ALA A 130 -3.93 -5.40 -10.47
CA ALA A 130 -4.43 -4.89 -11.74
C ALA A 130 -3.39 -4.96 -12.88
N LEU A 131 -2.11 -4.74 -12.56
CA LEU A 131 -1.02 -4.65 -13.56
C LEU A 131 -0.10 -5.89 -13.57
N ASP A 132 -0.43 -6.91 -12.78
CA ASP A 132 0.36 -8.14 -12.61
C ASP A 132 1.81 -7.84 -12.21
N LEU A 133 2.00 -6.98 -11.20
CA LEU A 133 3.33 -6.57 -10.75
C LEU A 133 3.96 -7.65 -9.87
N LYS A 134 5.29 -7.78 -9.99
CA LYS A 134 6.13 -8.61 -9.13
C LYS A 134 7.19 -7.75 -8.45
N TYR A 135 8.43 -7.80 -8.91
CA TYR A 135 9.54 -7.08 -8.31
C TYR A 135 9.91 -5.85 -9.15
N PRO A 136 10.09 -4.68 -8.54
CA PRO A 136 10.62 -3.51 -9.23
C PRO A 136 12.11 -3.69 -9.52
N THR A 137 12.59 -3.10 -10.61
CA THR A 137 14.02 -3.03 -10.97
C THR A 137 14.71 -1.81 -10.38
N ARG A 138 13.94 -0.79 -9.97
CA ARG A 138 14.45 0.42 -9.32
C ARG A 138 13.42 0.94 -8.32
N VAL A 139 13.92 1.43 -7.18
CA VAL A 139 13.11 2.12 -6.17
C VAL A 139 13.82 3.40 -5.78
N GLU A 140 13.08 4.50 -5.77
CA GLU A 140 13.56 5.81 -5.33
C GLU A 140 12.59 6.36 -4.29
N ALA A 141 13.11 7.03 -3.26
CA ALA A 141 12.30 7.65 -2.24
C ALA A 141 12.79 9.07 -1.96
N SER A 142 11.86 9.98 -1.74
CA SER A 142 12.13 11.36 -1.31
C SER A 142 11.17 11.77 -0.20
N GLY A 143 11.68 12.58 0.73
CA GLY A 143 10.96 12.96 1.93
C GLY A 143 11.76 13.91 2.81
N PRO A 144 11.27 14.22 4.02
CA PRO A 144 12.01 14.99 5.00
C PRO A 144 13.28 14.24 5.45
N LYS A 145 14.15 14.94 6.18
CA LYS A 145 15.31 14.31 6.84
C LYS A 145 14.83 13.11 7.67
N VAL A 146 15.51 11.99 7.53
CA VAL A 146 15.20 10.75 8.26
C VAL A 146 15.38 10.99 9.76
N ASP A 147 14.36 10.63 10.54
CA ASP A 147 14.42 10.55 12.00
C ASP A 147 14.92 9.16 12.39
N ALA A 148 15.74 9.09 13.45
CA ALA A 148 16.43 7.86 13.84
C ALA A 148 15.46 6.77 14.33
N ASP A 149 14.33 7.15 14.93
CA ASP A 149 13.43 6.21 15.62
C ASP A 149 12.05 6.12 14.96
N ARG A 150 11.62 7.17 14.26
CA ARG A 150 10.22 7.34 13.85
C ARG A 150 10.06 7.49 12.35
N THR A 151 8.94 6.95 11.86
CA THR A 151 8.56 7.05 10.45
C THR A 151 8.07 8.46 10.12
N PRO A 152 8.38 9.00 8.93
CA PRO A 152 8.03 10.38 8.58
C PRO A 152 6.51 10.55 8.44
N LYS A 153 6.06 11.81 8.54
CA LYS A 153 4.67 12.18 8.20
C LYS A 153 4.42 12.25 6.70
N SER A 154 5.50 12.31 5.91
CA SER A 154 5.43 12.32 4.45
C SER A 154 6.59 11.57 3.80
N LEU A 155 6.28 10.83 2.73
CA LEU A 155 7.25 10.21 1.83
C LEU A 155 6.61 10.04 0.46
N ASN A 156 7.42 10.20 -0.57
CA ASN A 156 7.11 9.83 -1.94
C ASN A 156 8.04 8.70 -2.33
N THR A 157 7.50 7.62 -2.90
CA THR A 157 8.29 6.49 -3.38
C THR A 157 7.90 6.20 -4.82
N ARG A 158 8.89 5.98 -5.68
CA ARG A 158 8.71 5.52 -7.05
C ARG A 158 9.29 4.13 -7.18
N PHE A 159 8.53 3.24 -7.79
CA PHE A 159 8.91 1.87 -8.14
C PHE A 159 8.83 1.73 -9.66
N ASP A 160 9.94 1.41 -10.30
CA ASP A 160 9.96 1.11 -11.73
C ASP A 160 9.92 -0.40 -11.95
N PHE A 161 8.95 -0.85 -12.74
CA PHE A 161 8.78 -2.25 -13.12
C PHE A 161 9.12 -2.44 -14.59
N PRO A 162 9.86 -3.50 -14.95
CA PRO A 162 10.17 -3.81 -16.34
C PRO A 162 8.90 -4.26 -17.08
N ALA A 163 8.98 -4.45 -18.40
CA ALA A 163 7.92 -5.09 -19.16
C ALA A 163 7.64 -6.52 -18.63
N ARG A 164 6.39 -6.97 -18.76
CA ARG A 164 5.87 -8.21 -18.15
C ARG A 164 5.04 -8.97 -19.19
N GLY A 165 5.69 -9.80 -20.00
CA GLY A 165 5.05 -10.43 -21.17
C GLY A 165 4.57 -9.37 -22.17
N ASP A 166 3.27 -9.34 -22.47
CA ASP A 166 2.64 -8.35 -23.36
C ASP A 166 2.36 -6.98 -22.69
N LYS A 167 2.68 -6.83 -21.40
CA LYS A 167 2.43 -5.61 -20.62
C LYS A 167 3.65 -4.69 -20.63
N PRO A 168 3.45 -3.37 -20.82
CA PRO A 168 4.57 -2.42 -20.88
C PRO A 168 5.23 -2.21 -19.50
N PRO A 169 6.44 -1.61 -19.48
CA PRO A 169 7.03 -1.09 -18.24
C PRO A 169 6.08 -0.12 -17.54
N VAL A 170 6.12 -0.09 -16.21
CA VAL A 170 5.26 0.77 -15.38
C VAL A 170 6.08 1.49 -14.32
N SER A 171 5.84 2.79 -14.15
CA SER A 171 6.24 3.55 -12.96
C SER A 171 5.06 3.62 -11.98
N LEU A 172 5.22 3.02 -10.81
CA LEU A 172 4.25 3.11 -9.71
C LEU A 172 4.75 4.09 -8.66
N HIS A 173 3.93 5.08 -8.33
CA HIS A 173 4.24 6.08 -7.33
C HIS A 173 3.36 5.89 -6.10
N TRP A 174 3.98 5.78 -4.93
CA TRP A 174 3.33 5.76 -3.63
C TRP A 174 3.54 7.09 -2.91
N TYR A 175 2.48 7.65 -2.35
CA TYR A 175 2.52 8.87 -1.56
C TYR A 175 1.80 8.64 -0.24
N HIS A 176 2.43 8.99 0.88
CA HIS A 176 1.66 9.27 2.09
C HIS A 176 1.90 10.72 2.44
N SER A 177 0.95 11.59 2.11
CA SER A 177 1.08 13.01 2.37
C SER A 177 -0.31 13.63 2.40
N GLY A 178 -0.49 14.64 3.26
CA GLY A 178 -1.78 15.34 3.37
C GLY A 178 -2.25 15.91 2.04
N GLY A 179 -1.28 16.29 1.18
CA GLY A 179 -1.41 16.87 -0.14
C GLY A 179 -2.05 15.98 -1.22
N GLY A 180 -2.01 14.65 -1.07
CA GLY A 180 -2.14 13.78 -2.24
C GLY A 180 -1.11 14.10 -3.34
N PRO A 181 -1.15 13.42 -4.49
CA PRO A 181 -0.17 13.66 -5.54
C PRO A 181 -0.58 14.83 -6.45
N ASP A 182 0.36 15.69 -6.80
CA ASP A 182 0.13 16.84 -7.70
C ASP A 182 -0.28 16.43 -9.13
N ILE A 183 -0.07 15.16 -9.50
CA ILE A 183 -0.53 14.59 -10.77
C ILE A 183 -2.04 14.78 -10.99
N LEU A 184 -2.84 14.77 -9.92
CA LEU A 184 -4.29 15.01 -10.02
C LEU A 184 -4.58 16.40 -10.57
N LYS A 185 -3.87 17.42 -10.09
CA LYS A 185 -4.00 18.80 -10.58
C LYS A 185 -3.53 18.92 -12.03
N LYS A 186 -2.41 18.28 -12.38
CA LYS A 186 -1.87 18.28 -13.75
C LYS A 186 -2.87 17.76 -14.79
N HIS A 187 -3.74 16.84 -14.39
CA HIS A 187 -4.79 16.27 -15.24
C HIS A 187 -6.19 16.86 -14.98
N ASN A 188 -6.32 17.94 -14.21
CA ASN A 188 -7.60 18.55 -13.82
C ASN A 188 -8.58 17.55 -13.18
N LEU A 189 -8.06 16.61 -12.39
CA LEU A 189 -8.85 15.58 -11.70
C LEU A 189 -9.24 16.04 -10.29
N PRO A 190 -10.40 15.58 -9.78
CA PRO A 190 -10.77 15.85 -8.40
C PRO A 190 -9.79 15.19 -7.45
N ARG A 191 -9.60 15.80 -6.28
CA ARG A 191 -8.80 15.24 -5.19
C ARG A 191 -9.60 14.23 -4.38
N SER A 192 -9.98 13.15 -5.04
CA SER A 192 -10.73 12.02 -4.49
C SER A 192 -10.07 10.71 -4.88
N GLY A 193 -10.48 9.62 -4.25
CA GLY A 193 -9.88 8.32 -4.48
C GLY A 193 -8.57 8.12 -3.73
N ASN A 194 -7.89 7.03 -4.06
CA ASN A 194 -6.57 6.69 -3.52
C ASN A 194 -5.63 6.08 -4.57
N THR A 195 -6.09 5.87 -5.81
CA THR A 195 -5.28 5.36 -6.92
C THR A 195 -5.72 5.95 -8.26
N LEU A 196 -4.75 6.38 -9.08
CA LEU A 196 -4.91 6.84 -10.45
C LEU A 196 -4.05 5.97 -11.37
N PHE A 197 -4.69 5.30 -12.32
CA PHE A 197 -4.00 4.65 -13.44
C PHE A 197 -3.99 5.58 -14.66
N ILE A 198 -2.84 5.72 -15.31
CA ILE A 198 -2.68 6.53 -16.53
C ILE A 198 -2.30 5.58 -17.68
N GLY A 199 -3.22 5.44 -18.64
CA GLY A 199 -3.07 4.59 -19.80
C GLY A 199 -3.08 5.37 -21.11
N SER A 200 -2.68 4.68 -22.19
CA SER A 200 -2.56 5.28 -23.53
C SER A 200 -3.87 5.80 -24.14
N LYS A 201 -5.03 5.33 -23.65
CA LYS A 201 -6.36 5.75 -24.13
C LYS A 201 -7.15 6.59 -23.12
N GLY A 202 -6.70 6.68 -21.87
CA GLY A 202 -7.39 7.43 -20.82
C GLY A 202 -6.82 7.15 -19.44
N MET A 203 -7.56 7.53 -18.41
CA MET A 203 -7.18 7.36 -17.01
C MET A 203 -8.31 6.73 -16.21
N LEU A 204 -7.97 6.03 -15.14
CA LEU A 204 -8.92 5.48 -14.17
C LEU A 204 -8.57 6.00 -12.78
N LEU A 205 -9.41 6.87 -12.23
CA LEU A 205 -9.32 7.34 -10.85
C LEU A 205 -10.25 6.50 -9.98
N CYS A 206 -9.73 5.94 -8.89
CA CYS A 206 -10.47 5.00 -8.08
C CYS A 206 -10.05 4.96 -6.61
N ASP A 207 -10.89 4.34 -5.80
CA ASP A 207 -10.61 3.82 -4.47
C ASP A 207 -11.35 2.50 -4.27
N PHE A 208 -11.41 2.01 -3.04
CA PHE A 208 -12.09 0.76 -2.73
C PHE A 208 -13.60 0.79 -2.99
N GLY A 209 -14.25 1.95 -2.98
CA GLY A 209 -15.70 2.08 -3.17
C GLY A 209 -16.13 2.72 -4.50
N LYS A 210 -15.26 3.51 -5.14
CA LYS A 210 -15.59 4.27 -6.36
C LYS A 210 -14.53 4.08 -7.43
N ARG A 211 -14.95 4.21 -8.69
CA ARG A 211 -14.08 4.22 -9.87
C ARG A 211 -14.67 5.13 -10.94
N LYS A 212 -13.84 5.87 -11.68
CA LYS A 212 -14.29 6.75 -12.76
C LYS A 212 -13.23 6.89 -13.85
N LEU A 213 -13.67 6.79 -15.11
CA LEU A 213 -12.82 6.92 -16.29
C LEU A 213 -12.72 8.38 -16.73
N TYR A 214 -11.53 8.78 -17.17
CA TYR A 214 -11.21 10.15 -17.60
C TYR A 214 -10.41 10.19 -18.91
N PRO A 215 -10.55 11.26 -19.72
CA PRO A 215 -11.55 12.31 -19.59
C PRO A 215 -12.96 11.77 -19.89
N GLU A 216 -13.96 12.20 -19.10
CA GLU A 216 -15.30 11.60 -19.09
C GLU A 216 -15.97 11.58 -20.47
N GLU A 217 -15.75 12.63 -21.25
CA GLU A 217 -16.25 12.79 -22.61
C GLU A 217 -15.87 11.63 -23.55
N LYS A 218 -14.68 11.06 -23.40
CA LYS A 218 -14.23 9.91 -24.21
C LYS A 218 -14.89 8.60 -23.83
N PHE A 219 -15.46 8.52 -22.63
CA PHE A 219 -16.06 7.32 -22.08
C PHE A 219 -17.58 7.44 -21.95
N LYS A 220 -18.19 8.42 -22.60
CA LYS A 220 -19.65 8.51 -22.73
C LYS A 220 -20.18 7.26 -23.44
N GLY A 221 -21.12 6.57 -22.80
CA GLY A 221 -21.67 5.31 -23.31
C GLY A 221 -20.70 4.12 -23.24
N PHE A 222 -19.55 4.25 -22.57
CA PHE A 222 -18.64 3.13 -22.36
C PHE A 222 -19.35 2.02 -21.59
N LYS A 223 -19.40 0.83 -22.19
CA LYS A 223 -19.88 -0.38 -21.54
C LYS A 223 -18.71 -1.07 -20.86
N GLU A 224 -18.81 -1.27 -19.55
CA GLU A 224 -17.80 -2.02 -18.82
C GLU A 224 -17.72 -3.47 -19.32
N PRO A 225 -16.54 -4.12 -19.25
CA PRO A 225 -16.39 -5.51 -19.62
C PRO A 225 -17.22 -6.43 -18.72
N ASP A 226 -17.56 -7.61 -19.24
CA ASP A 226 -18.18 -8.67 -18.44
C ASP A 226 -17.27 -9.04 -17.26
N MET A 227 -17.91 -9.37 -16.12
CA MET A 227 -17.18 -9.83 -14.93
C MET A 227 -16.54 -11.19 -15.21
N PHE A 228 -15.29 -11.35 -14.81
CA PHE A 228 -14.56 -12.61 -14.83
C PHE A 228 -13.85 -12.90 -13.50
N ILE A 229 -13.83 -11.96 -12.56
CA ILE A 229 -13.44 -12.18 -11.17
C ILE A 229 -14.72 -12.43 -10.36
N PRO A 230 -14.85 -13.58 -9.68
CA PRO A 230 -16.01 -13.85 -8.84
C PRO A 230 -16.10 -12.90 -7.65
N ASN A 231 -17.34 -12.51 -7.29
CA ASN A 231 -17.62 -11.80 -6.04
C ASN A 231 -17.52 -12.72 -4.83
#